data_AF-A0A316HQU2-F1
#
_entry.id   AF-A0A316HQU2-F1
#
_cell.length_a   1.000
_cell.length_b   1.000
_cell.length_c   1.000
_cell.angle_alpha   90.00
_cell.angle_beta   90.00
_cell.angle_gamma   90.00
#
_symmetry.space_group_name_H-M   'P 1'
#
loop_
_entity.id
_entity.type
_entity.pdbx_description
1 polymer ?
#
loop_
_entity_poly.entity_id
_entity_poly.type
_entity_poly.pdbx_seq_one_letter_code
_entity_poly.pdbx_strand_id
1 'polypeptide(L)'
;MLADRHASQQDAAATDLGAGVELRSREGGFTRILAALLTFLRPGGHIAITIRPWREHSELIDLPSQILTCARTAGLIPVERNVALLARAAENELVARGSFFQRDFIRKQRESGLPLHLIAHEDVLVFRTALTRGAGRRTADELRGGEQPRSRAA
;
A
#
# COMPACT_ATOMS: atom_id res chain seq x y z
N MET A 1 12.75 -17.46 -38.17
CA MET A 1 13.25 -16.21 -37.57
C MET A 1 12.11 -15.67 -36.71
N LEU A 2 11.84 -16.29 -35.54
CA LEU A 2 12.24 -15.83 -34.18
C LEU A 2 12.06 -14.30 -34.02
N ALA A 3 11.25 -13.76 -33.11
CA ALA A 3 10.70 -14.30 -31.87
C ALA A 3 9.31 -13.72 -31.54
N ASP A 4 8.37 -14.61 -31.27
CA ASP A 4 7.07 -14.37 -30.64
C ASP A 4 7.04 -15.24 -29.38
N ARG A 5 7.42 -14.65 -28.23
CA ARG A 5 7.37 -15.28 -26.90
C ARG A 5 7.29 -14.17 -25.86
N HIS A 6 6.10 -13.97 -25.28
CA HIS A 6 5.84 -13.71 -23.86
C HIS A 6 4.36 -13.34 -23.66
N ALA A 7 3.45 -14.29 -23.93
CA ALA A 7 2.07 -14.23 -23.46
C ALA A 7 1.44 -15.64 -23.52
N SER A 8 2.00 -16.60 -22.80
CA SER A 8 1.39 -17.94 -22.63
C SER A 8 1.91 -18.63 -21.37
N GLN A 9 1.20 -18.49 -20.26
CA GLN A 9 1.16 -19.45 -19.13
C GLN A 9 0.06 -18.94 -18.18
N GLN A 10 -1.06 -19.60 -17.91
CA GLN A 10 -1.47 -21.00 -17.99
C GLN A 10 -2.99 -21.06 -18.13
N ASP A 11 -3.47 -22.03 -18.90
CA ASP A 11 -4.83 -22.55 -18.83
C ASP A 11 -4.69 -24.09 -18.90
N ALA A 12 -5.08 -24.80 -17.82
CA ALA A 12 -5.60 -26.18 -17.83
C ALA A 12 -5.63 -26.80 -16.42
N ALA A 13 -6.86 -27.12 -16.00
CA ALA A 13 -7.28 -28.24 -15.17
C ALA A 13 -6.87 -28.28 -13.68
N ALA A 14 -7.76 -27.75 -12.84
CA ALA A 14 -8.02 -28.29 -11.50
C ALA A 14 -9.53 -28.45 -11.31
N THR A 15 -9.97 -29.70 -11.35
CA THR A 15 -11.30 -30.17 -10.98
C THR A 15 -11.67 -29.75 -9.56
N ASP A 16 -12.90 -29.26 -9.41
CA ASP A 16 -13.76 -29.22 -8.21
C ASP A 16 -13.09 -29.52 -6.85
N LEU A 17 -12.85 -28.47 -6.06
CA LEU A 17 -13.04 -28.38 -4.59
C LEU A 17 -12.45 -27.05 -4.09
N GLY A 18 -13.31 -26.09 -3.71
CA GLY A 18 -12.94 -25.05 -2.73
C GLY A 18 -12.91 -23.59 -3.20
N ALA A 19 -14.07 -23.04 -3.57
CA ALA A 19 -14.32 -21.62 -3.85
C ALA A 19 -14.12 -20.65 -2.64
N GLY A 20 -13.32 -21.02 -1.62
CA GLY A 20 -13.19 -20.29 -0.36
C GLY A 20 -11.77 -19.89 0.06
N VAL A 21 -10.73 -20.24 -0.71
CA VAL A 21 -9.32 -20.09 -0.29
C VAL A 21 -8.52 -19.08 -1.12
N GLU A 22 -9.00 -18.69 -2.31
CA GLU A 22 -8.14 -18.02 -3.29
C GLU A 22 -7.91 -16.51 -3.06
N LEU A 23 -8.87 -15.79 -2.47
CA LEU A 23 -8.69 -14.38 -2.08
C LEU A 23 -7.82 -14.17 -0.82
N ARG A 24 -7.47 -15.24 -0.06
CA ARG A 24 -6.64 -15.13 1.14
C ARG A 24 -5.13 -15.06 0.87
N SER A 25 -4.69 -15.24 -0.38
CA SER A 25 -3.29 -15.53 -0.69
C SER A 25 -2.41 -14.30 -1.00
N ARG A 26 -3.00 -13.14 -1.36
CA ARG A 26 -2.24 -11.95 -1.79
C ARG A 26 -2.15 -10.84 -0.74
N GLU A 27 -3.25 -10.52 -0.08
CA GLU A 27 -3.29 -9.51 0.99
C GLU A 27 -2.45 -9.93 2.21
N GLY A 28 -2.49 -11.21 2.57
CA GLY A 28 -1.64 -11.77 3.62
C GLY A 28 -0.15 -11.79 3.25
N GLY A 29 0.18 -11.92 1.96
CA GLY A 29 1.55 -11.81 1.47
C GLY A 29 2.12 -10.41 1.64
N PHE A 30 1.40 -9.40 1.14
CA PHE A 30 1.82 -8.00 1.27
C PHE A 30 1.90 -7.54 2.73
N THR A 31 0.93 -7.91 3.55
CA THR A 31 0.94 -7.60 4.99
C THR A 31 2.20 -8.15 5.66
N ARG A 32 2.59 -9.40 5.36
CA ARG A 32 3.83 -10.00 5.89
C ARG A 32 5.09 -9.27 5.42
N ILE A 33 5.16 -8.89 4.15
CA ILE A 33 6.29 -8.11 3.61
C ILE A 33 6.41 -6.77 4.36
N LEU A 34 5.30 -6.04 4.48
CA LEU A 34 5.29 -4.74 5.17
C LEU A 34 5.66 -4.87 6.65
N ALA A 35 5.15 -5.91 7.33
CA ALA A 35 5.49 -6.18 8.72
C ALA A 35 6.98 -6.53 8.88
N ALA A 36 7.57 -7.29 7.95
CA ALA A 36 9.00 -7.59 7.97
C ALA A 36 9.85 -6.33 7.74
N LEU A 37 9.43 -5.44 6.84
CA LEU A 37 10.11 -4.17 6.57
C LEU A 37 10.17 -3.25 7.79
N LEU A 38 9.17 -3.29 8.69
CA LEU A 38 9.17 -2.51 9.92
C LEU A 38 10.42 -2.75 10.78
N THR A 39 10.99 -3.96 10.76
CA THR A 39 12.18 -4.30 11.54
C THR A 39 13.45 -3.57 11.09
N PHE A 40 13.46 -3.04 9.86
CA PHE A 40 14.59 -2.31 9.29
C PHE A 40 14.45 -0.78 9.42
N LEU A 41 13.29 -0.30 9.89
CA LEU A 41 13.00 1.13 9.96
C LEU A 41 13.24 1.67 11.35
N ARG A 42 13.88 2.85 11.42
CA ARG A 42 13.92 3.62 12.65
C ARG A 42 12.48 4.00 13.07
N PRO A 43 12.25 4.22 14.37
CA PRO A 43 11.00 4.81 14.85
C PRO A 43 10.74 6.16 14.18
N GLY A 44 9.53 6.35 13.65
CA GLY A 44 9.16 7.49 12.80
C GLY A 44 9.68 7.45 11.36
N GLY A 45 10.31 6.35 10.93
CA GLY A 45 10.75 6.13 9.55
C GLY A 45 9.57 6.04 8.58
N HIS A 46 9.78 6.44 7.32
CA HIS A 46 8.74 6.48 6.31
C HIS A 46 8.91 5.38 5.27
N ILE A 47 7.79 4.86 4.77
CA ILE A 47 7.72 4.01 3.58
C ILE A 47 6.84 4.73 2.57
N ALA A 48 7.33 4.90 1.34
CA ALA A 48 6.55 5.34 0.21
C ALA A 48 6.33 4.16 -0.74
N ILE A 49 5.07 3.91 -1.10
CA ILE A 49 4.68 2.86 -2.05
C ILE A 49 4.01 3.53 -3.24
N THR A 50 4.59 3.36 -4.43
CA THR A 50 3.96 3.78 -5.68
C THR A 50 3.19 2.59 -6.26
N ILE A 51 1.91 2.79 -6.56
CA ILE A 51 1.03 1.70 -6.98
C ILE A 51 -0.05 2.20 -7.91
N ARG A 52 -0.40 1.40 -8.91
CA ARG A 52 -1.50 1.70 -9.82
C ARG A 52 -2.66 0.75 -9.57
N PRO A 53 -3.92 1.21 -9.71
CA PRO A 53 -5.00 0.27 -9.98
C PRO A 53 -4.71 -0.45 -11.29
N TRP A 54 -5.25 -1.64 -11.44
CA TRP A 54 -5.10 -2.44 -12.66
C TRP A 54 -6.45 -2.97 -13.09
N ARG A 55 -6.50 -3.54 -14.29
CA ARG A 55 -7.72 -4.10 -14.84
C ARG A 55 -7.59 -5.59 -15.09
N GLU A 56 -8.64 -6.29 -14.76
CA GLU A 56 -8.83 -7.71 -15.03
C GLU A 56 -10.25 -7.86 -15.60
N HIS A 57 -10.39 -8.51 -16.76
CA HIS A 57 -11.68 -8.63 -17.46
C HIS A 57 -12.45 -7.30 -17.62
N SER A 58 -11.74 -6.19 -17.89
CA SER A 58 -12.27 -4.82 -17.97
C SER A 58 -12.74 -4.17 -16.66
N GLU A 59 -12.79 -4.91 -15.55
CA GLU A 59 -13.08 -4.38 -14.22
C GLU A 59 -11.85 -3.66 -13.63
N LEU A 60 -12.08 -2.59 -12.86
CA LEU A 60 -11.00 -1.85 -12.21
C LEU A 60 -10.78 -2.38 -10.80
N ILE A 61 -9.60 -2.95 -10.56
CA ILE A 61 -9.21 -3.44 -9.25
C ILE A 61 -8.46 -2.34 -8.50
N ASP A 62 -9.05 -1.88 -7.39
CA ASP A 62 -8.49 -0.86 -6.49
C ASP A 62 -7.43 -1.46 -5.56
N LEU A 63 -6.30 -1.83 -6.16
CA LEU A 63 -5.12 -2.29 -5.44
C LEU A 63 -4.56 -1.24 -4.44
N PRO A 64 -4.55 0.09 -4.74
CA PRO A 64 -4.14 1.10 -3.76
C PRO A 64 -4.89 0.99 -2.43
N SER A 65 -6.22 0.86 -2.45
CA SER A 65 -7.01 0.70 -1.21
C SER A 65 -6.73 -0.63 -0.50
N GLN A 66 -6.48 -1.72 -1.23
CA GLN A 66 -6.08 -2.99 -0.63
C GLN A 66 -4.73 -2.89 0.10
N ILE A 67 -3.73 -2.22 -0.50
CA ILE A 67 -2.43 -1.99 0.13
C ILE A 67 -2.53 -1.08 1.35
N LEU A 68 -3.38 -0.05 1.30
CA LEU A 68 -3.66 0.79 2.46
C LEU A 68 -4.16 -0.05 3.65
N THR A 69 -5.07 -1.00 3.41
CA THR A 69 -5.55 -1.93 4.44
C THR A 69 -4.44 -2.85 4.94
N CYS A 70 -3.66 -3.46 4.03
CA CYS A 70 -2.53 -4.33 4.40
C CYS A 70 -1.50 -3.60 5.27
N ALA A 71 -1.17 -2.36 4.92
CA ALA A 71 -0.22 -1.53 5.66
C ALA A 71 -0.73 -1.22 7.08
N ARG A 72 -2.01 -0.86 7.22
CA ARG A 72 -2.63 -0.65 8.54
C ARG A 72 -2.57 -1.91 9.39
N THR A 73 -2.92 -3.07 8.81
CA THR A 73 -2.84 -4.37 9.49
C THR A 73 -1.41 -4.72 9.90
N ALA A 74 -0.41 -4.34 9.10
CA ALA A 74 1.00 -4.52 9.44
C ALA A 74 1.50 -3.59 10.57
N GLY A 75 0.70 -2.61 11.01
CA GLY A 75 1.06 -1.66 12.07
C GLY A 75 1.66 -0.34 11.56
N LEU A 76 1.57 -0.06 10.25
CA LEU A 76 1.95 1.23 9.68
C LEU A 76 0.87 2.28 9.87
N ILE A 77 1.29 3.53 10.05
CA ILE A 77 0.41 4.68 10.19
C ILE A 77 0.41 5.45 8.85
N PRO A 78 -0.72 5.55 8.14
CA PRO A 78 -0.78 6.35 6.92
C PRO A 78 -0.58 7.83 7.23
N VAL A 79 0.22 8.49 6.41
CA VAL A 79 0.55 9.91 6.52
C VAL A 79 -0.10 10.67 5.37
N GLU A 80 0.13 10.21 4.15
CA GLU A 80 -0.36 10.87 2.92
C GLU A 80 -0.76 9.83 1.86
N ARG A 81 -1.68 10.24 1.00
CA ARG A 81 -2.00 9.56 -0.26
C ARG A 81 -1.96 10.61 -1.36
N ASN A 82 -0.94 10.52 -2.19
CA ASN A 82 -0.65 11.49 -3.23
C ASN A 82 -0.93 10.90 -4.61
N VAL A 83 -1.27 11.76 -5.57
CA VAL A 83 -1.50 11.36 -6.97
C VAL A 83 -0.26 11.73 -7.77
N ALA A 84 0.43 10.72 -8.33
CA ALA A 84 1.56 10.90 -9.23
C ALA A 84 1.09 10.80 -10.69
N LEU A 85 0.93 11.95 -11.34
CA LEU A 85 0.52 12.00 -12.75
C LEU A 85 1.61 11.42 -13.66
N LEU A 86 1.23 10.49 -14.53
CA LEU A 86 2.09 9.93 -15.57
C LEU A 86 2.14 10.89 -16.76
N ALA A 87 2.95 11.93 -16.65
CA ALA A 87 3.08 12.97 -17.66
C ALA A 87 4.53 13.43 -17.81
N ARG A 88 4.87 13.91 -19.01
CA ARG A 88 6.05 14.75 -19.18
C ARG A 88 5.70 16.13 -18.64
N ALA A 89 6.47 16.61 -17.67
CA ALA A 89 6.44 18.02 -17.27
C ALA A 89 7.31 18.84 -18.25
N ALA A 90 6.71 19.84 -18.87
CA ALA A 90 7.40 20.89 -19.61
C ALA A 90 7.23 22.22 -18.85
N GLU A 91 7.85 23.29 -19.33
CA GLU A 91 7.82 24.61 -18.69
C GLU A 91 6.39 25.11 -18.43
N ASN A 92 5.49 24.96 -19.42
CA ASN A 92 4.12 25.49 -19.35
C ASN A 92 3.03 24.43 -19.59
N GLU A 93 3.38 23.15 -19.70
CA GLU A 93 2.42 22.10 -20.04
C GLU A 93 2.73 20.75 -19.37
N LEU A 94 1.67 19.97 -19.13
CA LEU A 94 1.75 18.57 -18.77
C LEU A 94 1.24 17.72 -19.93
N VAL A 95 2.13 16.93 -20.52
CA VAL A 95 1.75 16.01 -21.61
C VAL A 95 1.55 14.61 -21.05
N ALA A 96 0.29 14.19 -20.94
CA ALA A 96 -0.07 12.86 -20.41
C ALA A 96 0.55 11.72 -21.24
N ARG A 97 1.17 10.76 -20.56
CA ARG A 97 1.83 9.59 -21.15
C ARG A 97 1.11 8.33 -20.68
N GLY A 98 0.08 7.94 -21.43
CA GLY A 98 -0.54 6.64 -21.27
C GLY A 98 0.29 5.54 -21.92
N SER A 99 0.30 4.34 -21.31
CA SER A 99 0.85 3.15 -21.94
C SER A 99 0.19 2.90 -23.31
N PHE A 100 0.99 2.59 -24.33
CA PHE A 100 0.49 2.25 -25.67
C PHE A 100 -0.54 1.12 -25.60
N PHE A 101 -0.25 0.06 -24.85
CA PHE A 101 -1.14 -1.08 -24.66
C PHE A 101 -2.47 -0.69 -24.00
N GLN A 102 -2.43 0.18 -22.98
CA GLN A 102 -3.66 0.67 -22.34
C GLN A 102 -4.49 1.52 -23.30
N ARG A 103 -3.86 2.37 -24.10
CA ARG A 103 -4.55 3.21 -25.09
C ARG A 103 -5.24 2.36 -26.16
N ASP A 104 -4.54 1.35 -26.70
CA ASP A 104 -5.11 0.42 -27.67
C ASP A 104 -6.28 -0.39 -27.08
N PHE A 105 -6.09 -0.94 -25.87
CA PHE A 105 -7.14 -1.66 -25.15
C PHE A 105 -8.39 -0.78 -24.95
N ILE A 106 -8.23 0.44 -24.44
CA ILE A 106 -9.35 1.35 -24.19
C ILE A 106 -10.06 1.74 -25.47
N ARG A 107 -9.32 1.96 -26.57
CA ARG A 107 -9.92 2.24 -27.88
C ARG A 107 -10.84 1.09 -28.30
N LYS A 108 -10.35 -0.14 -28.28
CA LYS A 108 -11.12 -1.34 -28.66
C LYS A 108 -12.35 -1.54 -27.78
N GLN A 109 -12.22 -1.32 -26.46
CA GLN A 109 -13.33 -1.45 -25.54
C GLN A 109 -14.39 -0.35 -25.75
N ARG A 110 -13.98 0.87 -26.09
CA ARG A 110 -14.92 1.95 -26.44
C ARG A 110 -15.65 1.67 -27.75
N GLU A 111 -14.95 1.13 -28.74
CA GLU A 111 -15.57 0.68 -30.01
C GLU A 111 -16.60 -0.43 -29.77
N SER A 112 -16.38 -1.30 -28.77
CA SER A 112 -17.38 -2.31 -28.35
C SER A 112 -18.45 -1.77 -27.38
N GLY A 113 -18.56 -0.45 -27.21
CA GLY A 113 -19.58 0.19 -26.38
C GLY A 113 -19.27 0.31 -24.89
N LEU A 114 -18.08 -0.09 -24.43
CA LEU A 114 -17.67 0.02 -23.02
C LEU A 114 -16.90 1.33 -22.77
N PRO A 115 -17.43 2.27 -21.96
CA PRO A 115 -16.83 3.58 -21.76
C PRO A 115 -15.67 3.54 -20.73
N LEU A 116 -14.57 2.89 -21.09
CA LEU A 116 -13.39 2.81 -20.21
C LEU A 116 -12.54 4.08 -20.28
N HIS A 117 -11.85 4.39 -19.18
CA HIS A 117 -10.92 5.52 -19.05
C HIS A 117 -9.48 5.05 -18.84
N LEU A 118 -8.55 5.86 -19.32
CA LEU A 118 -7.11 5.66 -19.17
C LEU A 118 -6.69 5.91 -17.72
N ILE A 119 -5.90 4.99 -17.19
CA ILE A 119 -5.24 5.16 -15.90
C ILE A 119 -4.05 6.08 -16.14
N ALA A 120 -4.22 7.35 -15.78
CA ALA A 120 -3.25 8.42 -16.08
C ALA A 120 -2.30 8.74 -14.92
N HIS A 121 -2.42 8.05 -13.79
CA HIS A 121 -1.65 8.30 -12.58
C HIS A 121 -1.31 7.02 -11.83
N GLU A 122 -0.36 7.15 -10.92
CA GLU A 122 -0.15 6.21 -9.81
C GLU A 122 -0.57 6.86 -8.50
N ASP A 123 -0.98 6.03 -7.54
CA ASP A 123 -1.11 6.42 -6.15
C ASP A 123 0.25 6.28 -5.47
N VAL A 124 0.65 7.31 -4.72
CA VAL A 124 1.80 7.28 -3.82
C VAL A 124 1.28 7.26 -2.39
N LEU A 125 1.35 6.09 -1.77
CA LEU A 125 0.95 5.90 -0.37
C LEU A 125 2.16 6.10 0.52
N VAL A 126 2.08 7.08 1.41
CA VAL A 126 3.14 7.37 2.38
C VAL A 126 2.69 6.93 3.76
N PHE A 127 3.51 6.09 4.38
CA PHE A 127 3.30 5.55 5.71
C PHE A 127 4.47 5.89 6.61
N ARG A 128 4.24 5.85 7.93
CA ARG A 128 5.29 5.95 8.93
C ARG A 128 5.19 4.85 9.98
N THR A 129 6.32 4.53 10.59
CA THR A 129 6.38 3.70 11.79
C THR A 129 6.01 4.50 13.04
N ALA A 130 5.63 3.81 14.11
CA ALA A 130 5.38 4.46 15.38
C ALA A 130 6.64 5.20 15.88
N LEU A 131 6.44 6.36 16.50
CA LEU A 131 7.51 7.05 17.20
C LEU A 131 7.82 6.26 18.48
N THR A 132 9.10 6.06 18.80
CA THR A 132 9.45 5.58 20.14
C THR A 132 9.01 6.64 21.12
N ARG A 133 8.04 6.30 21.97
CA ARG A 133 7.69 7.13 23.10
C ARG A 133 8.93 7.16 23.99
N GLY A 134 9.66 8.29 24.00
CA GLY A 134 10.81 8.44 24.87
C GLY A 134 10.41 8.07 26.29
N ALA A 135 11.24 7.28 26.97
CA ALA A 135 11.11 6.96 28.38
C ALA A 135 11.27 8.24 29.23
N GLY A 136 10.24 9.09 29.19
CA GLY A 136 10.29 10.49 29.58
C GLY A 136 8.99 10.95 30.20
N ARG A 137 8.41 10.10 31.05
CA ARG A 137 7.55 10.55 32.16
C ARG A 137 7.64 9.51 33.27
N ARG A 138 8.82 9.42 33.91
CA ARG A 138 8.84 9.06 35.33
C ARG A 138 8.01 10.14 35.99
N THR A 139 6.79 9.79 36.35
CA THR A 139 5.88 10.66 37.07
C THR A 139 6.64 11.18 38.29
N ALA A 140 6.59 12.50 38.51
CA ALA A 140 7.17 13.16 39.67
C ALA A 140 6.53 12.72 41.02
N ASP A 141 5.80 11.60 41.03
CA ASP A 141 5.13 11.00 42.19
C ASP A 141 6.08 10.14 43.02
N GLU A 142 7.12 9.53 42.42
CA GLU A 142 8.11 8.75 43.18
C GLU A 142 9.08 9.62 44.02
N LEU A 143 9.16 10.93 43.76
CA LEU A 143 9.98 11.86 44.55
C LEU A 143 9.22 12.48 45.74
N ARG A 144 7.92 12.17 45.91
CA ARG A 144 7.10 12.60 47.07
C ARG A 144 6.94 11.51 48.14
N GLY A 145 7.69 10.42 48.05
CA GLY A 145 7.77 9.37 49.07
C GLY A 145 8.84 9.64 50.13
N GLY A 146 8.91 10.84 50.67
CA GLY A 146 9.88 11.23 51.69
C GLY A 146 9.23 12.06 52.77
N GLU A 147 8.71 11.38 53.80
CA GLU A 147 8.72 11.77 55.22
C GLU A 147 7.64 10.96 55.97
N GLN A 148 8.08 9.89 56.64
CA GLN A 148 7.29 9.20 57.65
C GLN A 148 7.61 9.85 59.01
N PRO A 149 6.65 10.50 59.70
CA PRO A 149 6.92 11.08 61.00
C PRO A 149 7.10 9.95 62.03
N ARG A 150 8.25 9.95 62.71
CA ARG A 150 8.52 9.06 63.85
C ARG A 150 7.52 9.37 64.96
N SER A 151 6.59 8.45 65.20
CA SER A 151 5.73 8.43 66.37
C SER A 151 6.58 8.29 67.63
N ARG A 152 6.45 9.25 68.54
CA ARG A 152 7.07 9.27 69.87
C ARG A 152 5.95 9.06 70.89
N ALA A 153 5.97 7.92 71.56
CA ALA A 153 5.25 7.60 72.80
C ALA A 153 5.86 6.31 73.36
N ALA A 154 6.03 6.07 74.65
CA ALA A 154 6.05 6.85 75.88
C ALA A 154 6.87 5.98 76.85
#